data_AF-A0A8S0SC56-F1
#
_entry.id   AF-A0A8S0SC56-F1
#
_cell.length_a   1.000
_cell.length_b   1.000
_cell.length_c   1.000
_cell.angle_alpha   90.00
_cell.angle_beta   90.00
_cell.angle_gamma   90.00
#
_symmetry.space_group_name_H-M   'P 1'
#
loop_
_entity.id
_entity.type
_entity.pdbx_description
1 polymer ?
#
loop_
_entity_poly.entity_id
_entity_poly.type
_entity_poly.pdbx_seq_one_letter_code
_entity_poly.pdbx_strand_id
1 'polypeptide(L)' 'MSWQTYVDDHLMCDIEDHEGHRLTTAAIIVHDGSVWAQSATFPQFKPDEINGITTDFDEPGHLAPTGLHLGGTIALLYM' A
#
# COMPACT_ATOMS: atom_id res chain seq x y z
N MET A 1 12.98 -16.02 -7.48
CA MET A 1 12.51 -14.65 -7.27
C MET A 1 11.69 -14.66 -5.98
N SER A 2 12.08 -13.89 -4.97
CA SER A 2 11.28 -13.73 -3.73
C SER A 2 10.36 -12.51 -3.87
N TRP A 3 9.30 -12.44 -3.07
CA TRP A 3 8.46 -11.24 -3.02
C TRP A 3 9.23 -10.00 -2.54
N GLN A 4 10.26 -10.19 -1.70
CA GLN A 4 11.12 -9.09 -1.26
C GLN A 4 11.92 -8.49 -2.43
N THR A 5 12.53 -9.34 -3.27
CA THR A 5 13.19 -8.88 -4.50
C THR A 5 12.22 -8.12 -5.39
N TYR A 6 10.94 -8.50 -5.42
CA TYR A 6 9.94 -7.75 -6.18
C TYR A 6 9.72 -6.33 -5.63
N VAL A 7 9.59 -6.18 -4.31
CA VAL A 7 9.46 -4.85 -3.69
C VAL A 7 10.70 -4.01 -3.95
N ASP A 8 11.89 -4.58 -3.75
CA ASP A 8 13.15 -3.84 -3.83
C ASP A 8 13.47 -3.39 -5.26
N ASP A 9 13.30 -4.30 -6.24
CA ASP A 9 13.74 -4.07 -7.61
C ASP A 9 12.66 -3.49 -8.54
N HIS A 10 11.36 -3.68 -8.21
CA HIS A 10 10.27 -3.27 -9.10
C HIS A 10 9.32 -2.22 -8.50
N LEU A 11 9.15 -2.16 -7.18
CA LEU A 11 8.29 -1.14 -6.55
C LEU A 11 9.11 0.05 -6.06
N MET A 12 10.27 -0.23 -5.47
CA MET A 12 11.16 0.78 -4.94
C MET A 12 12.17 1.23 -5.98
N CYS A 13 12.07 0.95 -7.28
CA CYS A 13 13.02 1.48 -8.27
C CYS A 13 12.82 2.98 -8.53
N ASP A 14 13.78 3.60 -9.24
CA ASP A 14 13.58 4.94 -9.79
C ASP A 14 12.49 4.92 -10.86
N ILE A 15 11.62 5.93 -10.82
CA ILE A 15 10.56 6.11 -11.80
C ILE A 15 11.19 6.48 -13.15
N GLU A 16 10.78 5.79 -14.21
CA GLU A 16 11.24 6.04 -15.57
C GLU A 16 11.06 7.52 -15.94
N ASP A 17 12.03 8.08 -16.67
CA ASP A 17 12.10 9.49 -17.08
C ASP A 17 12.20 10.53 -15.94
N HIS A 18 12.29 10.08 -14.68
CA HIS A 18 12.38 10.92 -13.49
C HIS A 18 13.49 10.44 -12.53
N GLU A 19 14.76 10.56 -12.93
CA GLU A 19 15.91 10.17 -12.10
C GLU A 19 15.85 10.76 -10.68
N GLY A 20 15.98 9.89 -9.68
CA GLY A 20 15.94 10.25 -8.26
C GLY A 20 14.55 10.30 -7.63
N HIS A 21 13.48 10.08 -8.41
CA HIS A 21 12.13 9.94 -7.87
C HIS A 21 11.79 8.46 -7.64
N ARG A 22 11.49 8.10 -6.40
CA ARG A 22 11.11 6.75 -5.97
C ARG A 22 9.87 6.82 -5.09
N LEU A 23 9.15 5.70 -4.96
CA LEU A 23 8.12 5.58 -3.92
C LEU A 23 8.74 5.82 -2.54
N THR A 24 8.02 6.54 -1.68
CA THR A 24 8.45 6.74 -0.28
C THR A 24 8.45 5.42 0.49
N THR A 25 7.48 4.55 0.18
CA THR A 25 7.36 3.23 0.75
C THR A 25 6.46 2.34 -0.11
N ALA A 26 6.66 1.02 -0.06
CA ALA A 26 5.85 0.02 -0.76
C ALA A 26 5.74 -1.28 0.04
N ALA A 27 4.67 -2.05 -0.20
CA ALA A 27 4.47 -3.39 0.36
C ALA A 27 3.59 -4.26 -0.56
N ILE A 28 3.71 -5.57 -0.38
CA ILE A 28 2.84 -6.60 -0.94
C ILE A 28 2.13 -7.27 0.24
N ILE A 29 0.82 -7.08 0.32
CA ILE A 29 -0.02 -7.55 1.42
C ILE A 29 -1.10 -8.44 0.81
N VAL A 30 -1.30 -9.62 1.41
CA VAL A 30 -2.39 -10.53 1.04
C VAL A 30 -3.69 -10.02 1.64
N HIS A 31 -4.82 -10.36 1.03
CA HIS A 31 -6.16 -9.92 1.48
C HIS A 31 -6.49 -10.36 2.91
N ASP A 32 -5.78 -11.34 3.48
CA ASP A 32 -5.93 -11.74 4.89
C ASP A 32 -5.13 -10.84 5.87
N GLY A 33 -4.44 -9.82 5.37
CA GLY A 33 -3.58 -8.91 6.13
C GLY A 33 -2.13 -9.37 6.26
N SER A 34 -1.76 -10.55 5.75
CA SER A 34 -0.39 -11.06 5.82
C SER A 34 0.54 -10.26 4.92
N VAL A 35 1.65 -9.78 5.49
CA VAL A 35 2.71 -9.11 4.72
C VAL A 35 3.61 -10.16 4.07
N TRP A 36 3.65 -10.18 2.73
CA TRP A 36 4.57 -11.03 1.97
C TRP A 36 5.92 -10.37 1.73
N ALA A 37 5.92 -9.04 1.57
CA ALA A 37 7.12 -8.24 1.47
C ALA A 37 6.80 -6.77 1.73
N GLN A 38 7.76 -6.02 2.26
CA GLN A 38 7.61 -4.58 2.47
C GLN A 38 8.97 -3.90 2.41
N SER A 39 8.96 -2.62 2.07
CA SER A 39 10.13 -1.76 2.21
C SER A 39 10.41 -1.47 3.70
N ALA A 40 11.66 -1.14 4.03
CA ALA A 40 12.06 -0.91 5.42
C ALA A 40 11.32 0.24 6.13
N THR A 41 10.80 1.20 5.36
CA THR A 41 10.09 2.38 5.85
C THR A 41 8.56 2.24 5.82
N PHE A 42 8.04 1.04 5.47
CA PHE A 42 6.59 0.84 5.41
C PHE A 42 5.94 0.98 6.78
N PRO A 43 4.89 1.80 6.90
CA PRO A 43 4.29 2.07 8.20
C PRO A 43 3.62 0.82 8.75
N GLN A 44 3.60 0.69 10.07
CA GLN A 44 2.77 -0.33 10.71
C GLN A 44 1.30 0.05 10.54
N PHE A 45 0.49 -0.90 10.10
CA PHE A 45 -0.93 -0.74 9.90
C PHE A 45 -1.74 -1.64 10.84
N LYS A 46 -3.02 -1.35 10.98
CA LYS A 46 -3.97 -2.19 11.73
C LYS A 46 -4.67 -3.17 10.77
N PRO A 47 -5.07 -4.36 11.24
CA PRO A 47 -5.86 -5.28 10.42
C PRO A 47 -7.12 -4.64 9.83
N ASP A 48 -7.79 -3.78 10.60
CA ASP A 48 -8.99 -3.07 10.14
C ASP A 48 -8.74 -2.13 8.95
N GLU A 49 -7.52 -1.58 8.82
CA GLU A 49 -7.14 -0.71 7.69
C GLU A 49 -7.06 -1.53 6.40
N ILE A 50 -6.49 -2.75 6.44
CA ILE A 50 -6.43 -3.66 5.28
C ILE A 50 -7.81 -4.23 4.95
N ASN A 51 -8.60 -4.56 5.98
CA ASN A 51 -9.97 -5.02 5.78
C ASN A 51 -10.81 -3.94 5.07
N GLY A 52 -10.72 -2.68 5.51
CA GLY A 52 -11.42 -1.58 4.86
C GLY A 52 -11.03 -1.39 3.40
N ILE A 53 -9.72 -1.51 3.07
CA ILE A 53 -9.24 -1.46 1.69
C ILE A 53 -9.80 -2.63 0.87
N THR A 54 -9.78 -3.84 1.44
CA THR A 54 -10.30 -5.05 0.77
C THR A 54 -11.81 -4.93 0.53
N THR A 55 -12.56 -4.43 1.51
CA THR A 55 -13.99 -4.15 1.37
C THR A 55 -14.27 -3.09 0.31
N ASP A 56 -13.43 -2.05 0.16
CA ASP A 56 -13.62 -1.04 -0.89
C ASP A 56 -13.37 -1.60 -2.30
N PHE A 57 -12.53 -2.63 -2.44
CA PHE A 57 -12.42 -3.37 -3.71
C PHE A 57 -13.69 -4.17 -4.04
N ASP A 58 -14.33 -4.78 -3.04
CA ASP A 58 -15.58 -5.55 -3.20
C ASP A 58 -16.81 -4.64 -3.35
N GLU A 59 -16.81 -3.50 -2.64
CA GLU A 59 -17.87 -2.50 -2.55
C GLU A 59 -17.30 -1.10 -2.84
N PRO A 60 -17.12 -0.71 -4.13
CA PRO A 60 -16.53 0.57 -4.49
C PRO A 60 -17.23 1.76 -3.85
N GLY A 61 -16.47 2.56 -3.09
CA GLY A 61 -16.97 3.73 -2.37
C GLY A 61 -17.26 3.49 -0.89
N HIS A 62 -17.02 2.28 -0.37
CA HIS A 62 -17.07 1.96 1.06
C HIS A 62 -16.24 2.93 1.91
N LEU A 63 -15.03 3.26 1.46
CA LEU A 63 -14.12 4.15 2.16
C LEU A 63 -14.37 5.64 1.86
N ALA A 64 -15.15 6.00 0.83
CA ALA A 64 -15.36 7.40 0.45
C ALA A 64 -15.88 8.31 1.60
N PRO A 65 -16.78 7.86 2.49
CA PRO A 65 -17.27 8.68 3.60
C PRO A 65 -16.25 8.87 4.75
N THR A 66 -15.25 7.99 4.86
CA THR A 66 -14.33 7.95 6.02
C THR A 66 -12.87 8.23 5.67
N GLY A 67 -12.50 8.08 4.39
CA GLY A 67 -11.13 8.17 3.90
C GLY A 67 -10.38 6.85 4.01
N LEU A 68 -9.33 6.71 3.20
CA LEU A 68 -8.41 5.57 3.28
C LEU A 68 -7.41 5.81 4.40
N HIS A 69 -7.39 4.91 5.38
CA HIS A 69 -6.48 4.95 6.51
C HIS A 69 -5.37 3.92 6.33
N LEU A 70 -4.12 4.33 6.49
CA LEU A 70 -2.99 3.40 6.53
C LEU A 70 -1.90 3.94 7.46
N GLY A 71 -1.59 3.19 8.52
CA GLY A 71 -0.51 3.51 9.43
C GLY A 71 -0.61 4.89 10.07
N GLY A 72 -1.84 5.27 10.44
CA GLY A 72 -2.13 6.56 11.08
C GLY A 72 -2.19 7.77 10.15
N THR A 73 -2.01 7.57 8.83
CA THR A 73 -2.24 8.61 7.82
C THR A 73 -3.60 8.41 7.14
N ILE A 74 -4.26 9.52 6.81
CA ILE A 74 -5.53 9.53 6.08
C ILE A 74 -5.29 10.10 4.68
N ALA A 75 -5.70 9.36 3.66
CA ALA A 75 -5.72 9.81 2.27
C ALA A 75 -7.16 10.04 1.79
N LEU A 76 -7.36 11.15 1.07
CA LEU A 76 -8.64 11.43 0.41
C LEU A 76 -8.73 10.61 -0.88
N LEU A 77 -9.85 9.91 -1.05
CA LEU A 77 -10.12 9.16 -2.26
C LEU A 77 -10.53 10.13 -3.37
N TYR A 78 -9.89 10.01 -4.53
CA TYR A 78 -10.27 10.75 -5.73
C TYR A 78 -11.32 9.92 -6.49
N MET A 79 -12.46 10.54 -6.81
CA MET A 79 -13.55 9.91 -7.57
C MET A 79 -13.42 10.19 -9.07
#